data_AF-A0A7S3GCF2-F1
#
_entry.id   AF-A0A7S3GCF2-F1
#
_cell.length_a   1.000
_cell.length_b   1.000
_cell.length_c   1.000
_cell.angle_alpha   90.00
_cell.angle_beta   90.00
_cell.angle_gamma   90.00
#
_symmetry.space_group_name_H-M   'P 1'
#
loop_
_entity.id
_entity.type
_entity.pdbx_description
1 polymer ?
#
loop_
_entity_poly.entity_id
_entity_poly.type
_entity_poly.pdbx_seq_one_letter_code
_entity_poly.pdbx_strand_id
1 'polypeptide(L)'
;EDPEEFVADRAVDWRADSKYCAELLLNALFTERQEDAVRGLHSLMQGLDISASTLSAALQIDAVLAAVGVGASDLYDYINFAEFADSTVIPLMALNTMPFHKIIRRRAVVVIGEWVLSLKDTREKLYGPLLHLLSTDDLVVKVSVSSTLQTMFNDIEFDSKVFEPFVQGVTTSIVGVIVAAEEVETKLQLLNVLTDMMRRVEGETIRPYAEVISSALPALWESASLSDNHALLRASIVDCLTQFVRCLGAHSATSYNIVLPILHYSVDRAQDEHEYLLEPGFVLLSTVAEYAPVWNEAMLGIFGLVEKEVSQSLEFVRFCLPALDSLALLGGDQFVQSCSEVMDLSVLGGSVCFN
;
A
#
# COMPACT_ATOMS: atom_id res chain seq x y z
N GLU A 1 -10.64 9.04 21.30
CA GLU A 1 -10.01 10.34 21.59
C GLU A 1 -8.93 10.61 20.57
N ASP A 2 -8.15 9.58 20.22
CA ASP A 2 -7.24 9.58 19.08
C ASP A 2 -7.72 8.56 18.00
N PRO A 3 -8.09 9.01 16.80
CA PRO A 3 -8.50 8.12 15.70
C PRO A 3 -7.33 7.37 15.05
N GLU A 4 -6.13 7.93 15.02
CA GLU A 4 -4.94 7.30 14.42
C GLU A 4 -4.39 6.22 15.33
N GLU A 5 -4.35 6.50 16.64
CA GLU A 5 -4.01 5.50 17.66
C GLU A 5 -4.95 4.28 17.61
N PHE A 6 -6.23 4.50 17.29
CA PHE A 6 -7.24 3.45 17.22
C PHE A 6 -7.05 2.50 16.02
N VAL A 7 -6.53 3.01 14.90
CA VAL A 7 -6.28 2.20 13.68
C VAL A 7 -4.85 1.68 13.60
N ALA A 8 -3.95 2.16 14.45
CA ALA A 8 -2.58 1.69 14.52
C ALA A 8 -2.52 0.17 14.74
N ASP A 9 -1.76 -0.51 13.89
CA ASP A 9 -1.53 -1.95 14.00
C ASP A 9 -0.61 -2.23 15.20
N ARG A 10 -1.22 -2.61 16.34
CA ARG A 10 -0.51 -2.91 17.58
C ARG A 10 -0.35 -4.41 17.73
N ALA A 11 0.85 -4.84 18.12
CA ALA A 11 1.06 -6.19 18.60
C ALA A 11 0.16 -6.42 19.84
N VAL A 12 -0.91 -7.18 19.66
CA VAL A 12 -1.88 -7.45 20.73
C VAL A 12 -1.29 -8.49 21.67
N ASP A 13 -1.00 -8.09 22.92
CA ASP A 13 -0.75 -9.08 23.98
C ASP A 13 -2.08 -9.72 24.36
N TRP A 14 -2.28 -10.96 23.92
CA TRP A 14 -3.48 -11.74 24.22
C TRP A 14 -3.79 -11.82 25.72
N ARG A 15 -2.79 -11.72 26.60
CA ARG A 15 -3.00 -11.73 28.05
C ARG A 15 -3.70 -10.48 28.58
N ALA A 16 -3.62 -9.38 27.84
CA ALA A 16 -4.22 -8.10 28.20
C ALA A 16 -5.51 -7.81 27.43
N ASP A 17 -5.80 -8.53 26.35
CA ASP A 17 -6.96 -8.29 25.48
C ASP A 17 -7.97 -9.45 25.49
N SER A 18 -9.07 -9.23 26.22
CA SER A 18 -10.19 -10.18 26.29
C SER A 18 -10.91 -10.39 24.96
N LYS A 19 -10.92 -9.40 24.05
CA LYS A 19 -11.53 -9.51 22.73
C LYS A 19 -10.71 -10.47 21.88
N TYR A 20 -9.39 -10.27 21.82
CA TYR A 20 -8.50 -11.15 21.09
C TYR A 20 -8.55 -12.60 21.62
N CYS A 21 -8.62 -12.79 22.94
CA CYS A 21 -8.85 -14.11 23.53
C CYS A 21 -10.17 -14.75 23.07
N ALA A 22 -11.25 -13.98 22.99
CA ALA A 22 -12.55 -14.48 22.54
C ALA A 22 -12.51 -14.87 21.06
N GLU A 23 -11.84 -14.09 20.21
CA GLU A 23 -11.65 -14.39 18.78
C GLU A 23 -10.82 -15.66 18.58
N LEU A 24 -9.74 -15.83 19.34
CA LEU A 24 -8.95 -17.08 19.32
C LEU A 24 -9.76 -18.30 19.76
N LEU A 25 -10.56 -18.17 20.82
CA LEU A 25 -11.44 -19.24 21.27
C LEU A 25 -12.49 -19.57 20.21
N LEU A 26 -13.07 -18.56 19.57
CA LEU A 26 -14.05 -18.74 18.51
C LEU A 26 -13.46 -19.47 17.31
N ASN A 27 -12.24 -19.11 16.88
CA ASN A 27 -11.50 -19.86 15.85
C ASN A 27 -11.33 -21.33 16.23
N ALA A 28 -10.90 -21.60 17.46
CA ALA A 28 -10.79 -22.99 17.93
C ALA A 28 -12.14 -23.73 17.91
N LEU A 29 -13.26 -23.04 18.19
CA LEU A 29 -14.59 -23.62 18.10
C LEU A 29 -15.01 -23.89 16.65
N PHE A 30 -14.68 -23.04 15.68
CA PHE A 30 -14.94 -23.31 14.27
C PHE A 30 -14.17 -24.54 13.79
N THR A 31 -12.93 -24.72 14.22
CA THR A 31 -12.12 -25.89 13.86
C THR A 31 -12.59 -27.17 14.57
N GLU A 32 -12.83 -27.12 15.88
CA GLU A 32 -13.08 -28.32 16.71
C GLU A 32 -14.56 -28.70 16.84
N ARG A 33 -15.47 -27.74 16.68
CA ARG A 33 -16.93 -27.87 16.89
C ARG A 33 -17.72 -27.12 15.82
N GLN A 34 -17.29 -27.25 14.57
CA GLN A 34 -17.79 -26.48 13.42
C GLN A 34 -19.32 -26.40 13.35
N GLU A 35 -20.03 -27.54 13.40
CA GLU A 35 -21.50 -27.55 13.26
C GLU A 35 -22.23 -26.71 14.32
N ASP A 36 -21.82 -26.81 15.58
CA ASP A 36 -22.45 -26.09 16.69
C ASP A 36 -22.08 -24.60 16.66
N ALA A 37 -20.82 -24.29 16.34
CA ALA A 37 -20.34 -22.92 16.20
C ALA A 37 -21.03 -22.19 15.04
N VAL A 38 -21.13 -22.82 13.86
CA VAL A 38 -21.86 -22.32 12.70
C VAL A 38 -23.34 -22.10 13.04
N ARG A 39 -23.99 -23.07 13.69
CA ARG A 39 -25.40 -22.95 14.08
C ARG A 39 -25.63 -21.77 15.03
N GLY A 40 -24.75 -21.59 16.01
CA GLY A 40 -24.78 -20.46 16.93
C GLY A 40 -24.61 -19.13 16.19
N LEU A 41 -23.61 -19.02 15.32
CA LEU A 41 -23.37 -17.82 14.53
C LEU A 41 -24.55 -17.49 13.61
N HIS A 42 -25.09 -18.47 12.90
CA HIS A 42 -26.24 -18.27 12.03
C HIS A 42 -27.47 -17.76 12.79
N SER A 43 -27.73 -18.29 14.00
CA SER A 43 -28.78 -17.78 14.87
C SER A 43 -28.56 -16.32 15.28
N LEU A 44 -27.31 -15.90 15.51
CA LEU A 44 -26.98 -14.51 15.83
C LEU A 44 -27.14 -13.61 14.62
N MET A 45 -26.70 -14.05 13.44
CA MET A 45 -26.87 -13.32 12.17
C MET A 45 -28.34 -13.06 11.85
N GLN A 46 -29.21 -14.06 12.03
CA GLN A 46 -30.66 -13.90 11.82
C GLN A 46 -31.33 -12.94 12.82
N GLY A 47 -30.74 -12.78 14.01
CA GLY A 47 -31.23 -11.89 15.06
C GLY A 47 -30.75 -10.45 14.94
N LEU A 48 -29.93 -10.10 13.94
CA LEU A 48 -29.40 -8.76 13.77
C LEU A 48 -30.50 -7.76 13.39
N ASP A 49 -30.75 -6.79 14.27
CA ASP A 49 -31.56 -5.62 13.96
C ASP A 49 -30.69 -4.48 13.44
N ILE A 50 -30.64 -4.35 12.12
CA ILE A 50 -29.88 -3.31 11.41
C ILE A 50 -30.43 -1.89 11.70
N SER A 51 -31.67 -1.79 12.21
CA SER A 51 -32.34 -0.53 12.52
C SER A 51 -32.17 -0.07 13.97
N ALA A 52 -31.45 -0.83 14.78
CA ALA A 52 -31.29 -0.52 16.20
C ALA A 52 -30.32 0.66 16.43
N SER A 53 -30.73 1.62 17.28
CA SER A 53 -30.04 2.90 17.50
C SER A 53 -29.24 2.99 18.80
N THR A 54 -29.16 1.89 19.57
CA THR A 54 -28.44 1.88 20.85
C THR A 54 -26.99 1.46 20.67
N LEU A 55 -26.10 1.92 21.57
CA LEU A 55 -24.70 1.48 21.58
C LEU A 55 -24.59 -0.05 21.71
N SER A 56 -25.41 -0.66 22.58
CA SER A 56 -25.42 -2.11 22.76
C SER A 56 -25.74 -2.85 21.45
N ALA A 57 -26.68 -2.34 20.66
CA ALA A 57 -27.02 -2.96 19.39
C ALA A 57 -25.92 -2.77 18.33
N ALA A 58 -25.30 -1.59 18.27
CA ALA A 58 -24.15 -1.35 17.41
C ALA A 58 -22.97 -2.28 17.75
N LEU A 59 -22.71 -2.51 19.04
CA LEU A 59 -21.68 -3.44 19.50
C LEU A 59 -22.04 -4.92 19.24
N GLN A 60 -23.33 -5.27 19.26
CA GLN A 60 -23.77 -6.61 18.87
C GLN A 60 -23.55 -6.85 17.36
N ILE A 61 -23.90 -5.88 16.52
CA ILE A 61 -23.60 -5.93 15.08
C ILE A 61 -22.08 -6.05 14.88
N ASP A 62 -21.29 -5.23 15.58
CA ASP A 62 -19.83 -5.28 15.51
C ASP A 62 -19.29 -6.68 15.86
N ALA A 63 -19.75 -7.25 16.98
CA ALA A 63 -19.31 -8.57 17.45
C ALA A 63 -19.71 -9.70 16.50
N VAL A 64 -20.92 -9.66 15.91
CA VAL A 64 -21.36 -10.69 14.95
C VAL A 64 -20.56 -10.59 13.66
N LEU A 65 -20.32 -9.38 13.14
CA LEU A 65 -19.48 -9.20 11.95
C LEU A 65 -18.03 -9.60 12.21
N ALA A 66 -17.49 -9.33 13.40
CA ALA A 66 -16.17 -9.80 13.80
C ALA A 66 -16.11 -11.34 13.84
N ALA A 67 -17.14 -12.00 14.38
CA ALA A 67 -17.23 -13.45 14.41
C ALA A 67 -17.30 -14.08 13.00
N VAL A 68 -18.07 -13.48 12.08
CA VAL A 68 -18.11 -13.87 10.66
C VAL A 68 -16.74 -13.71 10.01
N GLY A 69 -16.06 -12.59 10.30
CA GLY A 69 -14.72 -12.28 9.83
C GLY A 69 -13.65 -13.27 10.26
N VAL A 70 -13.57 -13.51 11.56
CA VAL A 70 -12.63 -14.44 12.20
C VAL A 70 -12.73 -15.84 11.60
N GLY A 71 -13.95 -16.31 11.34
CA GLY A 71 -14.20 -17.63 10.74
C GLY A 71 -14.15 -17.68 9.22
N ALA A 72 -13.64 -16.67 8.49
CA ALA A 72 -13.75 -16.61 7.03
C ALA A 72 -13.28 -17.89 6.30
N SER A 73 -12.18 -18.51 6.76
CA SER A 73 -11.66 -19.77 6.22
C SER A 73 -12.57 -20.96 6.48
N ASP A 74 -13.07 -21.07 7.71
CA ASP A 74 -13.83 -22.22 8.19
C ASP A 74 -15.32 -22.14 7.83
N LEU A 75 -15.81 -20.94 7.52
CA LEU A 75 -17.20 -20.64 7.21
C LEU A 75 -17.48 -20.55 5.70
N TYR A 76 -16.46 -20.67 4.85
CA TYR A 76 -16.59 -20.53 3.39
C TYR A 76 -17.72 -21.39 2.79
N ASP A 77 -17.81 -22.66 3.21
CA ASP A 77 -18.84 -23.60 2.73
C ASP A 77 -20.22 -23.41 3.39
N TYR A 78 -20.32 -22.59 4.44
CA TYR A 78 -21.51 -22.43 5.26
C TYR A 78 -22.20 -21.08 5.08
N ILE A 79 -21.46 -20.04 4.69
CA ILE A 79 -21.97 -18.70 4.47
C ILE A 79 -21.79 -18.33 3.00
N ASN A 80 -22.91 -18.09 2.32
CA ASN A 80 -22.88 -17.41 1.04
C ASN A 80 -22.57 -15.92 1.26
N PHE A 81 -21.28 -15.57 1.21
CA PHE A 81 -20.86 -14.20 1.47
C PHE A 81 -21.43 -13.19 0.48
N ALA A 82 -21.65 -13.59 -0.78
CA ALA A 82 -22.26 -12.71 -1.77
C ALA A 82 -23.68 -12.29 -1.37
N GLU A 83 -24.50 -13.23 -0.92
CA GLU A 83 -25.84 -12.95 -0.40
C GLU A 83 -25.79 -12.14 0.88
N PHE A 84 -24.91 -12.50 1.82
CA PHE A 84 -24.72 -11.77 3.07
C PHE A 84 -24.25 -10.33 2.86
N ALA A 85 -23.39 -10.10 1.86
CA ALA A 85 -22.92 -8.78 1.50
C ALA A 85 -24.07 -7.91 0.96
N ASP A 86 -24.88 -8.46 0.05
CA ASP A 86 -26.04 -7.77 -0.53
C ASP A 86 -27.13 -7.49 0.53
N SER A 87 -27.44 -8.46 1.39
CA SER A 87 -28.52 -8.34 2.37
C SER A 87 -28.16 -7.55 3.63
N THR A 88 -26.89 -7.50 3.99
CA THR A 88 -26.47 -7.03 5.32
C THR A 88 -25.27 -6.08 5.26
N VAL A 89 -24.13 -6.48 4.69
CA VAL A 89 -22.90 -5.66 4.75
C VAL A 89 -23.07 -4.32 4.03
N ILE A 90 -23.56 -4.33 2.78
CA ILE A 90 -23.76 -3.10 1.99
C ILE A 90 -24.80 -2.16 2.65
N PRO A 91 -25.97 -2.64 3.12
CA PRO A 91 -26.88 -1.82 3.92
C PRO A 91 -26.24 -1.19 5.16
N LEU A 92 -25.40 -1.92 5.89
CA LEU A 92 -24.70 -1.42 7.08
C LEU A 92 -23.69 -0.32 6.72
N MET A 93 -22.98 -0.45 5.59
CA MET A 93 -22.08 0.60 5.07
C MET A 93 -22.84 1.89 4.74
N ALA A 94 -24.07 1.78 4.25
CA ALA A 94 -24.88 2.92 3.84
C ALA A 94 -25.42 3.76 5.03
N LEU A 95 -25.41 3.26 6.26
CA LEU A 95 -25.96 3.94 7.44
C LEU A 95 -25.29 5.28 7.74
N ASN A 96 -25.98 6.41 7.57
CA ASN A 96 -25.42 7.76 7.76
C ASN A 96 -26.07 8.58 8.89
N THR A 97 -27.29 8.24 9.31
CA THR A 97 -28.07 9.03 10.28
C THR A 97 -28.08 8.43 11.68
N MET A 98 -27.79 7.14 11.80
CA MET A 98 -27.94 6.41 13.06
C MET A 98 -26.84 6.77 14.06
N PRO A 99 -27.12 6.80 15.37
CA PRO A 99 -26.08 6.90 16.38
C PRO A 99 -25.09 5.73 16.20
N PHE A 100 -23.81 5.97 16.45
CA PHE A 100 -22.77 4.92 16.40
C PHE A 100 -22.57 4.25 15.02
N HIS A 101 -23.15 4.78 13.94
CA HIS A 101 -23.01 4.23 12.58
C HIS A 101 -21.55 4.09 12.12
N LYS A 102 -20.63 4.91 12.66
CA LYS A 102 -19.19 4.83 12.39
C LYS A 102 -18.57 3.49 12.82
N ILE A 103 -18.97 2.95 13.98
CA ILE A 103 -18.51 1.64 14.49
C ILE A 103 -18.97 0.55 13.52
N ILE A 104 -20.26 0.59 13.16
CA ILE A 104 -20.89 -0.38 12.26
C ILE A 104 -20.24 -0.34 10.87
N ARG A 105 -20.10 0.86 10.29
CA ARG A 105 -19.45 1.06 8.97
C ARG A 105 -18.04 0.52 8.95
N ARG A 106 -17.24 0.87 9.96
CA ARG A 106 -15.87 0.37 10.08
C ARG A 106 -15.85 -1.16 10.06
N ARG A 107 -16.69 -1.80 10.88
CA ARG A 107 -16.69 -3.26 10.97
C ARG A 107 -17.22 -3.94 9.70
N ALA A 108 -18.24 -3.36 9.08
CA ALA A 108 -18.77 -3.80 7.78
C ALA A 108 -17.71 -3.69 6.67
N VAL A 109 -16.82 -2.70 6.73
CA VAL A 109 -15.68 -2.59 5.82
C VAL A 109 -14.65 -3.67 6.08
N VAL A 110 -14.20 -3.83 7.34
CA VAL A 110 -13.12 -4.79 7.64
C VAL A 110 -13.53 -6.24 7.30
N VAL A 111 -14.82 -6.60 7.44
CA VAL A 111 -15.27 -7.99 7.12
C VAL A 111 -15.15 -8.31 5.63
N ILE A 112 -15.19 -7.29 4.75
CA ILE A 112 -14.95 -7.48 3.31
C ILE A 112 -13.51 -7.91 3.07
N GLY A 113 -12.55 -7.31 3.77
CA GLY A 113 -11.13 -7.65 3.65
C GLY A 113 -10.83 -9.07 4.14
N GLU A 114 -11.44 -9.48 5.25
CA GLU A 114 -11.31 -10.83 5.80
C GLU A 114 -11.89 -11.89 4.85
N TRP A 115 -12.94 -11.54 4.09
CA TRP A 115 -13.59 -12.43 3.12
C TRP A 115 -13.14 -12.22 1.68
N VAL A 116 -11.96 -11.62 1.44
CA VAL A 116 -11.48 -11.23 0.10
C VAL A 116 -11.53 -12.37 -0.93
N LEU A 117 -11.24 -13.60 -0.50
CA LEU A 117 -11.23 -14.82 -1.33
C LEU A 117 -12.63 -15.27 -1.79
N SER A 118 -13.68 -14.71 -1.20
CA SER A 118 -15.09 -15.01 -1.52
C SER A 118 -15.77 -13.89 -2.32
N LEU A 119 -15.02 -12.87 -2.75
CA LEU A 119 -15.60 -11.67 -3.36
C LEU A 119 -15.81 -11.77 -4.87
N LYS A 120 -15.47 -12.89 -5.53
CA LYS A 120 -15.46 -13.03 -6.99
C LYS A 120 -16.64 -12.37 -7.71
N ASP A 121 -17.86 -12.66 -7.27
CA ASP A 121 -19.09 -12.17 -7.92
C ASP A 121 -19.66 -10.89 -7.28
N THR A 122 -19.08 -10.41 -6.18
CA THR A 122 -19.60 -9.27 -5.39
C THR A 122 -18.66 -8.06 -5.42
N ARG A 123 -17.39 -8.26 -5.78
CA ARG A 123 -16.31 -7.26 -5.74
C ARG A 123 -16.68 -5.94 -6.40
N GLU A 124 -17.21 -5.98 -7.61
CA GLU A 124 -17.61 -4.78 -8.36
C GLU A 124 -18.64 -3.94 -7.58
N LYS A 125 -19.62 -4.60 -6.96
CA LYS A 125 -20.67 -3.92 -6.18
C LYS A 125 -20.14 -3.23 -4.93
N LEU A 126 -18.98 -3.64 -4.43
CA LEU A 126 -18.39 -3.11 -3.19
C LEU A 126 -17.56 -1.85 -3.43
N TYR A 127 -17.01 -1.64 -4.63
CA TYR A 127 -16.16 -0.48 -4.91
C TYR A 127 -16.89 0.86 -4.75
N GLY A 128 -18.13 0.96 -5.21
CA GLY A 128 -18.96 2.17 -5.04
C GLY A 128 -19.17 2.53 -3.56
N PRO A 129 -19.72 1.62 -2.74
CA PRO A 129 -19.84 1.80 -1.30
C PRO A 129 -18.52 2.13 -0.58
N LEU A 130 -17.42 1.44 -0.91
CA LEU A 130 -16.10 1.71 -0.34
C LEU A 130 -15.61 3.13 -0.68
N LEU A 131 -15.72 3.54 -1.95
CA LEU A 131 -15.37 4.89 -2.38
C LEU A 131 -16.22 5.97 -1.69
N HIS A 132 -17.52 5.71 -1.50
CA HIS A 132 -18.37 6.61 -0.74
C HIS A 132 -17.87 6.79 0.69
N LEU A 133 -17.47 5.71 1.36
CA LEU A 133 -16.94 5.75 2.72
C LEU A 133 -15.59 6.49 2.82
N LEU A 134 -14.71 6.35 1.81
CA LEU A 134 -13.47 7.15 1.72
C LEU A 134 -13.73 8.66 1.66
N SER A 135 -14.91 9.06 1.17
CA SER A 135 -15.32 10.46 1.04
C SER A 135 -16.01 11.03 2.29
N THR A 136 -16.18 10.23 3.36
CA THR A 136 -16.80 10.70 4.62
C THR A 136 -15.83 11.54 5.46
N ASP A 137 -16.21 12.00 6.66
CA ASP A 137 -15.31 12.77 7.54
C ASP A 137 -14.57 11.91 8.57
N ASP A 138 -14.83 10.60 8.62
CA ASP A 138 -14.32 9.75 9.68
C ASP A 138 -12.99 9.07 9.31
N LEU A 139 -11.89 9.49 9.94
CA LEU A 139 -10.55 8.98 9.65
C LEU A 139 -10.43 7.47 9.88
N VAL A 140 -11.02 6.95 10.97
CA VAL A 140 -10.98 5.51 11.30
C VAL A 140 -11.63 4.68 10.20
N VAL A 141 -12.80 5.13 9.70
CA VAL A 141 -13.48 4.50 8.57
C VAL A 141 -12.63 4.59 7.31
N LYS A 142 -12.05 5.77 7.00
CA LYS A 142 -11.21 5.94 5.80
C LYS A 142 -10.01 5.00 5.80
N VAL A 143 -9.25 4.94 6.90
CA VAL A 143 -8.07 4.06 7.01
C VAL A 143 -8.51 2.59 6.90
N SER A 144 -9.64 2.21 7.52
CA SER A 144 -10.17 0.84 7.41
C SER A 144 -10.57 0.48 5.98
N VAL A 145 -11.14 1.44 5.23
CA VAL A 145 -11.44 1.25 3.80
C VAL A 145 -10.16 1.11 2.99
N SER A 146 -9.16 1.96 3.23
CA SER A 146 -7.87 1.87 2.56
C SER A 146 -7.21 0.50 2.77
N SER A 147 -7.17 -0.02 4.01
CA SER A 147 -6.64 -1.37 4.29
C SER A 147 -7.44 -2.45 3.55
N THR A 148 -8.76 -2.35 3.55
CA THR A 148 -9.63 -3.32 2.87
C THR A 148 -9.37 -3.31 1.35
N LEU A 149 -9.23 -2.12 0.75
CA LEU A 149 -8.86 -1.97 -0.65
C LEU A 149 -7.47 -2.56 -0.93
N GLN A 150 -6.50 -2.35 -0.03
CA GLN A 150 -5.18 -2.97 -0.16
C GLN A 150 -5.27 -4.50 -0.21
N THR A 151 -6.04 -5.11 0.69
CA THR A 151 -6.30 -6.55 0.67
C THR A 151 -6.93 -6.98 -0.66
N MET A 152 -7.89 -6.20 -1.18
CA MET A 152 -8.52 -6.47 -2.47
C MET A 152 -7.57 -6.31 -3.66
N PHE A 153 -6.64 -5.36 -3.64
CA PHE A 153 -5.64 -5.17 -4.70
C PHE A 153 -4.64 -6.33 -4.75
N ASN A 154 -4.27 -6.84 -3.58
CA ASN A 154 -3.32 -7.94 -3.44
C ASN A 154 -3.96 -9.32 -3.68
N ASP A 155 -5.27 -9.39 -3.89
CA ASP A 155 -5.94 -10.63 -4.26
C ASP A 155 -5.65 -11.05 -5.71
N ILE A 156 -5.54 -12.36 -5.93
CA ILE A 156 -5.22 -12.93 -7.23
C ILE A 156 -6.34 -12.71 -8.25
N GLU A 157 -7.60 -12.61 -7.82
CA GLU A 157 -8.74 -12.37 -8.70
C GLU A 157 -9.01 -10.87 -8.96
N PHE A 158 -8.12 -9.97 -8.54
CA PHE A 158 -8.30 -8.54 -8.78
C PHE A 158 -8.27 -8.22 -10.28
N ASP A 159 -9.32 -7.57 -10.77
CA ASP A 159 -9.44 -7.10 -12.16
C ASP A 159 -9.33 -5.57 -12.21
N SER A 160 -8.22 -5.08 -12.78
CA SER A 160 -7.94 -3.66 -12.92
C SER A 160 -8.96 -2.92 -13.79
N LYS A 161 -9.57 -3.60 -14.77
CA LYS A 161 -10.55 -2.98 -15.69
C LYS A 161 -11.88 -2.74 -15.00
N VAL A 162 -12.30 -3.66 -14.14
CA VAL A 162 -13.51 -3.49 -13.31
C VAL A 162 -13.30 -2.36 -12.30
N PHE A 163 -12.06 -2.21 -11.78
CA PHE A 163 -11.73 -1.15 -10.83
C PHE A 163 -11.50 0.24 -11.47
N GLU A 164 -11.22 0.30 -12.78
CA GLU A 164 -10.91 1.53 -13.53
C GLU A 164 -11.80 2.75 -13.19
N PRO A 165 -13.15 2.62 -13.13
CA PRO A 165 -14.03 3.75 -12.86
C PRO A 165 -13.83 4.38 -11.47
N PHE A 166 -13.21 3.67 -10.54
CA PHE A 166 -13.02 4.10 -9.15
C PHE A 166 -11.63 4.68 -8.88
N VAL A 167 -10.67 4.51 -9.82
CA VAL A 167 -9.26 4.89 -9.63
C VAL A 167 -9.10 6.36 -9.28
N GLN A 168 -9.82 7.26 -9.97
CA GLN A 168 -9.77 8.70 -9.66
C GLN A 168 -10.13 8.97 -8.20
N GLY A 169 -11.32 8.51 -7.80
CA GLY A 169 -11.86 8.77 -6.48
C GLY A 169 -10.98 8.19 -5.39
N VAL A 170 -10.54 6.94 -5.55
CA VAL A 170 -9.67 6.27 -4.58
C VAL A 170 -8.31 6.97 -4.48
N THR A 171 -7.69 7.34 -5.61
CA THR A 171 -6.41 8.07 -5.63
C THR A 171 -6.53 9.41 -4.87
N THR A 172 -7.52 10.24 -5.24
CA THR A 172 -7.71 11.55 -4.62
C THR A 172 -8.03 11.43 -3.13
N SER A 173 -8.88 10.48 -2.74
CA SER A 173 -9.21 10.27 -1.34
C SER A 173 -8.00 9.81 -0.54
N ILE A 174 -7.28 8.77 -0.97
CA ILE A 174 -6.12 8.24 -0.26
C ILE A 174 -5.03 9.30 -0.11
N VAL A 175 -4.68 10.02 -1.18
CA VAL A 175 -3.71 11.13 -1.10
C VAL A 175 -4.18 12.21 -0.13
N GLY A 176 -5.47 12.55 -0.14
CA GLY A 176 -6.04 13.49 0.82
C GLY A 176 -5.89 13.03 2.28
N VAL A 177 -6.08 11.73 2.55
CA VAL A 177 -5.86 11.19 3.91
C VAL A 177 -4.38 11.20 4.28
N ILE A 178 -3.47 10.84 3.36
CA ILE A 178 -2.02 10.86 3.60
C ILE A 178 -1.55 12.26 4.02
N VAL A 179 -2.04 13.30 3.33
CA VAL A 179 -1.69 14.69 3.62
C VAL A 179 -2.26 15.17 4.96
N ALA A 180 -3.45 14.69 5.32
CA ALA A 180 -4.14 15.08 6.55
C ALA A 180 -3.68 14.31 7.80
N ALA A 181 -3.06 13.14 7.64
CA ALA A 181 -2.61 12.29 8.74
C ALA A 181 -1.48 12.96 9.52
N GLU A 182 -1.48 12.77 10.84
CA GLU A 182 -0.46 13.29 11.74
C GLU A 182 0.61 12.22 12.03
N GLU A 183 0.19 10.98 12.29
CA GLU A 183 1.09 9.88 12.64
C GLU A 183 1.81 9.30 11.41
N VAL A 184 3.07 8.92 11.60
CA VAL A 184 3.91 8.38 10.53
C VAL A 184 3.45 7.00 10.10
N GLU A 185 2.96 6.18 11.04
CA GLU A 185 2.44 4.84 10.79
C GLU A 185 1.22 4.90 9.87
N THR A 186 0.31 5.84 10.10
CA THR A 186 -0.87 6.07 9.24
C THR A 186 -0.44 6.46 7.82
N LYS A 187 0.53 7.37 7.69
CA LYS A 187 1.08 7.78 6.38
C LYS A 187 1.71 6.60 5.65
N LEU A 188 2.54 5.83 6.35
CA LEU A 188 3.23 4.66 5.79
C LEU A 188 2.21 3.63 5.28
N GLN A 189 1.20 3.30 6.08
CA GLN A 189 0.15 2.38 5.71
C GLN A 189 -0.58 2.84 4.44
N LEU A 190 -1.04 4.09 4.41
CA LEU A 190 -1.78 4.64 3.27
C LEU A 190 -0.92 4.77 2.01
N LEU A 191 0.36 5.07 2.16
CA LEU A 191 1.31 5.12 1.06
C LEU A 191 1.54 3.73 0.44
N ASN A 192 1.56 2.68 1.27
CA ASN A 192 1.60 1.30 0.79
C ASN A 192 0.32 0.94 0.03
N VAL A 193 -0.86 1.36 0.49
CA VAL A 193 -2.12 1.16 -0.26
C VAL A 193 -2.06 1.82 -1.63
N LEU A 194 -1.59 3.07 -1.70
CA LEU A 194 -1.43 3.80 -2.96
C LEU A 194 -0.45 3.09 -3.90
N THR A 195 0.67 2.61 -3.35
CA THR A 195 1.71 1.90 -4.11
C THR A 195 1.19 0.56 -4.65
N ASP A 196 0.47 -0.21 -3.84
CA ASP A 196 -0.15 -1.48 -4.25
C ASP A 196 -1.19 -1.26 -5.36
N MET A 197 -2.02 -0.22 -5.24
CA MET A 197 -2.96 0.15 -6.30
C MET A 197 -2.23 0.45 -7.61
N MET A 198 -1.18 1.28 -7.57
CA MET A 198 -0.38 1.62 -8.76
C MET A 198 0.34 0.39 -9.35
N ARG A 199 0.66 -0.64 -8.56
CA ARG A 199 1.22 -1.92 -9.06
C ARG A 199 0.20 -2.75 -9.82
N ARG A 200 -1.08 -2.64 -9.48
CA ARG A 200 -2.14 -3.51 -9.99
C ARG A 200 -2.93 -2.88 -11.12
N VAL A 201 -3.01 -1.55 -11.17
CA VAL A 201 -3.73 -0.79 -12.20
C VAL A 201 -2.81 -0.46 -13.37
N GLU A 202 -3.36 -0.46 -14.59
CA GLU A 202 -2.60 -0.08 -15.79
C GLU A 202 -2.10 1.37 -15.68
N GLY A 203 -0.84 1.61 -16.04
CA GLY A 203 -0.23 2.94 -15.91
C GLY A 203 -1.00 4.04 -16.64
N GLU A 204 -1.63 3.74 -17.78
CA GLU A 204 -2.46 4.68 -18.54
C GLU A 204 -3.66 5.21 -17.75
N THR A 205 -4.24 4.38 -16.89
CA THR A 205 -5.34 4.76 -16.01
C THR A 205 -4.88 5.65 -14.85
N ILE A 206 -3.63 5.48 -14.38
CA ILE A 206 -3.05 6.27 -13.28
C ILE A 206 -2.55 7.64 -13.76
N ARG A 207 -1.98 7.73 -14.97
CA ARG A 207 -1.35 8.95 -15.54
C ARG A 207 -2.17 10.23 -15.41
N PRO A 208 -3.51 10.25 -15.66
CA PRO A 208 -4.32 11.46 -15.51
C PRO A 208 -4.29 12.06 -14.10
N TYR A 209 -3.95 11.28 -13.09
CA TYR A 209 -3.93 11.67 -11.67
C TYR A 209 -2.50 11.85 -11.15
N ALA A 210 -1.50 11.87 -12.02
CA ALA A 210 -0.09 11.95 -11.64
C ALA A 210 0.25 13.23 -10.85
N GLU A 211 -0.38 14.36 -11.19
CA GLU A 211 -0.19 15.61 -10.45
C GLU A 211 -0.67 15.50 -9.00
N VAL A 212 -1.82 14.85 -8.78
CA VAL A 212 -2.38 14.62 -7.43
C VAL A 212 -1.40 13.81 -6.59
N ILE A 213 -0.85 12.72 -7.14
CA ILE A 213 0.13 11.88 -6.45
C ILE A 213 1.42 12.65 -6.19
N SER A 214 2.01 13.24 -7.23
CA SER A 214 3.32 13.90 -7.15
C SER A 214 3.35 15.12 -6.22
N SER A 215 2.24 15.85 -6.10
CA SER A 215 2.18 17.05 -5.26
C SER A 215 2.29 16.77 -3.75
N ALA A 216 1.92 15.57 -3.30
CA ALA A 216 2.02 15.18 -1.89
C ALA A 216 3.43 14.72 -1.47
N LEU A 217 4.21 14.16 -2.40
CA LEU A 217 5.48 13.47 -2.09
C LEU A 217 6.57 14.37 -1.48
N PRO A 218 6.81 15.61 -1.94
CA PRO A 218 7.81 16.48 -1.33
C PRO A 218 7.50 16.82 0.12
N ALA A 219 6.23 17.17 0.41
CA ALA A 219 5.82 17.48 1.78
C ALA A 219 5.92 16.25 2.70
N LEU A 220 5.60 15.07 2.18
CA LEU A 220 5.77 13.81 2.91
C LEU A 220 7.24 13.53 3.22
N TRP A 221 8.13 13.70 2.23
CA TRP A 221 9.57 13.51 2.38
C TRP A 221 10.17 14.42 3.45
N GLU A 222 9.80 15.71 3.45
CA GLU A 222 10.23 16.66 4.47
C GLU A 222 9.65 16.31 5.85
N SER A 223 8.36 15.97 5.92
CA SER A 223 7.71 15.60 7.17
C SER A 223 8.31 14.36 7.83
N ALA A 224 8.87 13.44 7.03
CA ALA A 224 9.53 12.25 7.55
C ALA A 224 10.69 12.63 8.48
N SER A 225 11.47 13.67 8.18
CA SER A 225 12.65 14.09 8.97
C SER A 225 12.37 14.45 10.44
N LEU A 226 11.09 14.60 10.82
CA LEU A 226 10.66 15.02 12.15
C LEU A 226 10.27 13.85 13.07
N SER A 227 10.36 12.60 12.61
CA SER A 227 9.88 11.41 13.31
C SER A 227 10.96 10.38 13.61
N ASP A 228 10.78 9.59 14.68
CA ASP A 228 11.66 8.47 15.01
C ASP A 228 11.65 7.37 13.92
N ASN A 229 10.54 7.22 13.18
CA ASN A 229 10.38 6.24 12.09
C ASN A 229 10.64 6.82 10.68
N HIS A 230 11.40 7.92 10.59
CA HIS A 230 11.68 8.64 9.36
C HIS A 230 12.27 7.78 8.24
N ALA A 231 13.18 6.85 8.58
CA ALA A 231 13.85 6.00 7.59
C ALA A 231 12.87 5.05 6.87
N LEU A 232 11.92 4.47 7.60
CA LEU A 232 10.90 3.56 7.02
C LEU A 232 9.91 4.31 6.13
N LEU A 233 9.48 5.50 6.54
CA LEU A 233 8.60 6.33 5.71
C LEU A 233 9.33 6.77 4.44
N ARG A 234 10.60 7.17 4.51
CA ARG A 234 11.40 7.52 3.33
C ARG A 234 11.58 6.34 2.39
N ALA A 235 11.90 5.15 2.90
CA ALA A 235 11.98 3.94 2.07
C ALA A 235 10.64 3.67 1.34
N SER A 236 9.52 3.80 2.05
CA SER A 236 8.18 3.65 1.45
C SER A 236 7.87 4.72 0.39
N ILE A 237 8.38 5.96 0.56
CA ILE A 237 8.30 7.02 -0.46
C ILE A 237 9.10 6.66 -1.70
N VAL A 238 10.31 6.11 -1.54
CA VAL A 238 11.15 5.64 -2.66
C VAL A 238 10.45 4.51 -3.43
N ASP A 239 9.82 3.57 -2.72
CA ASP A 239 9.03 2.49 -3.34
C ASP A 239 7.80 3.04 -4.09
N CYS A 240 7.11 4.01 -3.50
CA CYS A 240 6.00 4.71 -4.15
C CYS A 240 6.46 5.44 -5.42
N LEU A 241 7.59 6.16 -5.37
CA LEU A 241 8.18 6.84 -6.52
C LEU A 241 8.60 5.85 -7.62
N THR A 242 9.14 4.70 -7.24
CA THR A 242 9.50 3.64 -8.17
C THR A 242 8.27 3.20 -8.96
N GLN A 243 7.17 2.91 -8.27
CA GLN A 243 5.95 2.52 -8.95
C GLN A 243 5.31 3.66 -9.74
N PHE A 244 5.40 4.89 -9.24
CA PHE A 244 4.92 6.08 -9.93
C PHE A 244 5.62 6.27 -11.28
N VAL A 245 6.95 6.15 -11.33
CA VAL A 245 7.73 6.22 -12.57
C VAL A 245 7.30 5.15 -13.57
N ARG A 246 7.06 3.91 -13.12
CA ARG A 246 6.53 2.82 -13.97
C ARG A 246 5.17 3.17 -14.58
N CYS A 247 4.26 3.74 -13.79
CA CYS A 247 2.95 4.17 -14.29
C CYS A 247 3.06 5.28 -15.35
N LEU A 248 3.97 6.25 -15.17
CA LEU A 248 4.22 7.31 -16.14
C LEU A 248 4.81 6.78 -17.45
N GLY A 249 5.64 5.73 -17.39
CA GLY A 249 6.27 5.13 -18.55
C GLY A 249 7.13 6.15 -19.30
N ALA A 250 6.91 6.30 -20.62
CA ALA A 250 7.63 7.27 -21.46
C ALA A 250 7.48 8.75 -21.02
N HIS A 251 6.52 9.06 -20.15
CA HIS A 251 6.32 10.41 -19.60
C HIS A 251 7.06 10.62 -18.26
N SER A 252 7.89 9.66 -17.83
CA SER A 252 8.64 9.71 -16.56
C SER A 252 9.37 11.03 -16.31
N ALA A 253 9.88 11.67 -17.37
CA ALA A 253 10.59 12.95 -17.32
C ALA A 253 9.78 14.09 -16.66
N THR A 254 8.45 14.02 -16.66
CA THR A 254 7.62 15.05 -15.99
C THR A 254 7.74 15.04 -14.47
N SER A 255 8.27 13.95 -13.89
CA SER A 255 8.43 13.78 -12.45
C SER A 255 9.86 14.02 -11.94
N TYR A 256 10.81 14.30 -12.83
CA TYR A 256 12.24 14.35 -12.50
C TYR A 256 12.62 15.45 -11.51
N ASN A 257 11.85 16.54 -11.44
CA ASN A 257 12.02 17.58 -10.43
C ASN A 257 11.85 17.07 -8.99
N ILE A 258 11.11 15.97 -8.80
CA ILE A 258 10.87 15.33 -7.50
C ILE A 258 11.69 14.04 -7.38
N VAL A 259 11.69 13.21 -8.42
CA VAL A 259 12.33 11.89 -8.41
C VAL A 259 13.86 12.00 -8.28
N LEU A 260 14.52 12.87 -9.05
CA LEU A 260 15.99 12.88 -9.10
C LEU A 260 16.65 13.34 -7.79
N PRO A 261 16.17 14.40 -7.10
CA PRO A 261 16.72 14.76 -5.79
C PRO A 261 16.58 13.64 -4.75
N ILE A 262 15.42 12.99 -4.69
CA ILE A 262 15.16 11.88 -3.75
C ILE A 262 16.01 10.66 -4.12
N LEU A 263 16.16 10.36 -5.40
CA LEU A 263 16.99 9.27 -5.88
C LEU A 263 18.47 9.50 -5.52
N HIS A 264 19.00 10.70 -5.78
CA HIS A 264 20.37 11.03 -5.43
C HIS A 264 20.62 10.90 -3.92
N TYR A 265 19.67 11.34 -3.09
CA TYR A 265 19.75 11.15 -1.65
C TYR A 265 19.75 9.66 -1.26
N SER A 266 18.88 8.87 -1.88
CA SER A 266 18.65 7.46 -1.48
C SER A 266 19.82 6.53 -1.82
N VAL A 267 20.60 6.85 -2.85
CA VAL A 267 21.76 6.07 -3.30
C VAL A 267 23.10 6.57 -2.73
N ASP A 268 23.07 7.58 -1.86
CA ASP A 268 24.28 8.14 -1.24
C ASP A 268 24.52 7.52 0.14
N ARG A 269 25.58 6.70 0.24
CA ARG A 269 26.02 6.08 1.50
C ARG A 269 26.41 7.09 2.59
N ALA A 270 26.65 8.35 2.24
CA ALA A 270 26.94 9.38 3.23
C ALA A 270 25.71 9.82 4.05
N GLN A 271 24.50 9.43 3.64
CA GLN A 271 23.27 9.76 4.37
C GLN A 271 23.09 8.86 5.60
N ASP A 272 22.50 9.40 6.66
CA ASP A 272 22.32 8.69 7.93
C ASP A 272 21.39 7.47 7.77
N GLU A 273 20.39 7.56 6.88
CA GLU A 273 19.39 6.53 6.64
C GLU A 273 19.76 5.53 5.53
N HIS A 274 21.03 5.52 5.08
CA HIS A 274 21.48 4.71 3.94
C HIS A 274 21.14 3.21 4.08
N GLU A 275 21.16 2.66 5.30
CA GLU A 275 20.81 1.25 5.56
C GLU A 275 19.40 0.87 5.07
N TYR A 276 18.46 1.82 5.10
CA TYR A 276 17.08 1.63 4.65
C TYR A 276 16.86 2.10 3.21
N LEU A 277 17.72 2.98 2.70
CA LEU A 277 17.50 3.67 1.42
C LEU A 277 18.31 3.11 0.25
N LEU A 278 19.47 2.50 0.47
CA LEU A 278 20.33 2.04 -0.64
C LEU A 278 19.63 1.02 -1.53
N GLU A 279 19.03 -0.03 -0.94
CA GLU A 279 18.29 -1.04 -1.71
C GLU A 279 17.13 -0.45 -2.52
N PRO A 280 16.13 0.23 -1.92
CA PRO A 280 15.03 0.82 -2.69
C PRO A 280 15.52 1.94 -3.64
N GLY A 281 16.58 2.66 -3.28
CA GLY A 281 17.22 3.69 -4.10
C GLY A 281 17.80 3.12 -5.40
N PHE A 282 18.50 1.99 -5.35
CA PHE A 282 19.01 1.34 -6.56
C PHE A 282 17.89 0.75 -7.42
N VAL A 283 16.82 0.25 -6.81
CA VAL A 283 15.61 -0.18 -7.54
C VAL A 283 14.94 1.00 -8.26
N LEU A 284 14.85 2.16 -7.59
CA LEU A 284 14.38 3.39 -8.20
C LEU A 284 15.30 3.81 -9.36
N LEU A 285 16.63 3.78 -9.17
CA LEU A 285 17.59 4.11 -10.23
C LEU A 285 17.38 3.28 -11.49
N SER A 286 17.33 1.96 -11.35
CA SER A 286 17.11 1.04 -12.46
C SER A 286 15.80 1.36 -13.17
N THR A 287 14.74 1.65 -12.40
CA THR A 287 13.42 1.98 -12.93
C THR A 287 13.42 3.33 -13.68
N VAL A 288 14.07 4.36 -13.13
CA VAL A 288 14.20 5.65 -13.81
C VAL A 288 14.97 5.49 -15.11
N ALA A 289 16.06 4.73 -15.13
CA ALA A 289 16.83 4.47 -16.34
C ALA A 289 16.05 3.67 -17.39
N GLU A 290 15.29 2.65 -16.97
CA GLU A 290 14.45 1.82 -17.86
C GLU A 290 13.35 2.64 -18.57
N TYR A 291 12.71 3.57 -17.86
CA TYR A 291 11.60 4.37 -18.38
C TYR A 291 12.01 5.77 -18.86
N ALA A 292 13.30 6.10 -18.85
CA ALA A 292 13.77 7.39 -19.31
C ALA A 292 13.62 7.52 -20.83
N PRO A 293 12.98 8.59 -21.34
CA PRO A 293 12.84 8.78 -22.78
C PRO A 293 14.17 9.13 -23.46
N VAL A 294 15.08 9.77 -22.72
CA VAL A 294 16.41 10.20 -23.17
C VAL A 294 17.38 10.24 -21.99
N TRP A 295 18.67 10.17 -22.28
CA TRP A 295 19.75 10.40 -21.32
C TRP A 295 19.63 11.79 -20.66
N ASN A 296 19.91 11.86 -19.36
CA ASN A 296 19.89 13.09 -18.57
C ASN A 296 21.21 13.22 -17.81
N GLU A 297 21.88 14.37 -17.90
CA GLU A 297 23.15 14.62 -17.20
C GLU A 297 23.06 14.45 -15.68
N ALA A 298 21.88 14.66 -15.07
CA ALA A 298 21.68 14.40 -13.65
C ALA A 298 21.89 12.91 -13.27
N MET A 299 21.77 11.98 -14.23
CA MET A 299 22.06 10.56 -14.03
C MET A 299 23.56 10.27 -13.96
N LEU A 300 24.42 11.13 -14.50
CA LEU A 300 25.88 10.99 -14.39
C LEU A 300 26.37 11.09 -12.95
N GLY A 301 25.82 12.06 -12.19
CA GLY A 301 26.15 12.20 -10.77
C GLY A 301 25.79 10.94 -9.97
N ILE A 302 24.69 10.29 -10.33
CA ILE A 302 24.24 9.06 -9.68
C ILE A 302 25.13 7.87 -10.07
N PHE A 303 25.59 7.78 -11.31
CA PHE A 303 26.54 6.75 -11.72
C PHE A 303 27.81 6.73 -10.84
N GLY A 304 28.39 7.90 -10.55
CA GLY A 304 29.55 7.99 -9.66
C GLY A 304 29.28 7.47 -8.24
N LEU A 305 28.05 7.60 -7.74
CA LEU A 305 27.63 7.03 -6.45
C LEU A 305 27.53 5.50 -6.52
N VAL A 306 26.98 4.95 -7.61
CA VAL A 306 26.88 3.49 -7.81
C VAL A 306 28.25 2.84 -7.90
N GLU A 307 29.18 3.44 -8.66
CA GLU A 307 30.56 2.94 -8.77
C GLU A 307 31.26 2.93 -7.41
N LYS A 308 31.12 4.03 -6.65
CA LYS A 308 31.64 4.12 -5.29
C LYS A 308 31.06 3.04 -4.39
N GLU A 309 29.75 2.76 -4.47
CA GLU A 309 29.13 1.72 -3.66
C GLU A 309 29.65 0.32 -4.01
N VAL A 310 29.71 -0.03 -5.30
CA VAL A 310 30.20 -1.34 -5.76
C VAL A 310 31.68 -1.57 -5.38
N SER A 311 32.49 -0.52 -5.37
CA SER A 311 33.89 -0.62 -4.94
C SER A 311 34.08 -0.75 -3.42
N GLN A 312 33.10 -0.33 -2.62
CA GLN A 312 33.15 -0.34 -1.16
C GLN A 312 32.47 -1.56 -0.54
N SER A 313 31.38 -2.05 -1.14
CA SER A 313 30.59 -3.16 -0.60
C SER A 313 30.02 -4.06 -1.69
N LEU A 314 29.95 -5.36 -1.41
CA LEU A 314 29.27 -6.35 -2.25
C LEU A 314 27.79 -6.58 -1.85
N GLU A 315 27.34 -5.95 -0.76
CA GLU A 315 26.02 -6.16 -0.18
C GLU A 315 24.87 -5.84 -1.15
N PHE A 316 24.99 -4.71 -1.86
CA PHE A 316 23.96 -4.21 -2.77
C PHE A 316 24.25 -4.48 -4.25
N VAL A 317 25.30 -5.26 -4.58
CA VAL A 317 25.72 -5.50 -5.98
C VAL A 317 24.61 -6.08 -6.84
N ARG A 318 23.75 -6.94 -6.26
CA ARG A 318 22.58 -7.50 -6.97
C ARG A 318 21.57 -6.44 -7.45
N PHE A 319 21.55 -5.26 -6.81
CA PHE A 319 20.71 -4.13 -7.18
C PHE A 319 21.46 -3.10 -8.03
N CYS A 320 22.76 -2.93 -7.78
CA CYS A 320 23.61 -2.03 -8.58
C CYS A 320 23.76 -2.52 -10.03
N LEU A 321 23.90 -3.83 -10.26
CA LEU A 321 24.12 -4.38 -11.61
C LEU A 321 22.96 -4.08 -12.58
N PRO A 322 21.68 -4.37 -12.24
CA PRO A 322 20.55 -3.96 -13.08
C PRO A 322 20.49 -2.46 -13.35
N ALA A 323 20.85 -1.64 -12.36
CA ALA A 323 20.88 -0.19 -12.50
C ALA A 323 21.99 0.26 -13.48
N LEU A 324 23.19 -0.32 -13.39
CA LEU A 324 24.29 -0.08 -14.31
C LEU A 324 23.96 -0.53 -15.74
N ASP A 325 23.36 -1.72 -15.90
CA ASP A 325 22.91 -2.22 -17.20
C ASP A 325 21.89 -1.26 -17.83
N SER A 326 20.92 -0.79 -17.03
CA SER A 326 19.89 0.15 -17.49
C SER A 326 20.50 1.51 -17.89
N LEU A 327 21.46 2.03 -17.13
CA LEU A 327 22.18 3.26 -17.45
C LEU A 327 23.04 3.10 -18.72
N ALA A 328 23.72 1.98 -18.88
CA ALA A 328 24.54 1.69 -20.05
C ALA A 328 23.68 1.60 -21.32
N LEU A 329 22.51 0.94 -21.24
CA LEU A 329 21.55 0.86 -22.34
C LEU A 329 20.97 2.23 -22.71
N LEU A 330 20.68 3.08 -21.72
CA LEU A 330 20.12 4.41 -21.95
C LEU A 330 21.15 5.39 -22.53
N GLY A 331 22.38 5.41 -21.98
CA GLY A 331 23.39 6.40 -22.33
C GLY A 331 24.29 6.02 -23.50
N GLY A 332 24.44 4.73 -23.80
CA GLY A 332 25.27 4.24 -24.92
C GLY A 332 26.66 4.89 -24.95
N ASP A 333 26.99 5.56 -26.05
CA ASP A 333 28.28 6.26 -26.21
C ASP A 333 28.53 7.34 -25.14
N GLN A 334 27.47 8.05 -24.69
CA GLN A 334 27.58 9.07 -23.64
C GLN A 334 27.95 8.44 -22.30
N PHE A 335 27.36 7.28 -21.99
CA PHE A 335 27.70 6.52 -20.79
C PHE A 335 29.16 6.06 -20.82
N VAL A 336 29.63 5.52 -21.96
CA VAL A 336 31.02 5.06 -22.12
C VAL A 336 32.02 6.21 -22.00
N GLN A 337 31.72 7.37 -22.61
CA GLN A 337 32.57 8.56 -22.49
C GLN A 337 32.68 9.01 -21.04
N SER A 338 31.56 9.09 -20.32
CA SER A 338 31.58 9.47 -18.91
C SER A 338 32.23 8.41 -18.01
N CYS A 339 32.06 7.12 -18.30
CA CYS A 339 32.82 6.06 -17.64
C CYS A 339 34.32 6.24 -17.83
N SER A 340 34.78 6.64 -19.02
CA SER A 340 36.21 6.84 -19.28
C SER A 340 36.82 8.04 -18.55
N GLU A 341 35.99 9.01 -18.13
CA GLU A 341 36.40 10.16 -17.33
C GLU A 341 36.43 9.85 -15.82
N VAL A 342 35.60 8.91 -15.36
CA VAL A 342 35.44 8.56 -13.95
C VAL A 342 36.24 7.30 -13.55
N MET A 343 36.25 6.27 -14.40
CA MET A 343 37.07 5.06 -14.23
C MET A 343 38.49 5.31 -14.74
N ASP A 344 39.41 5.58 -13.83
CA ASP A 344 40.81 5.24 -14.06
C ASP A 344 40.89 3.70 -14.17
N LEU A 345 40.88 3.17 -15.41
CA LEU A 345 40.84 1.75 -15.80
C LEU A 345 41.96 0.87 -15.20
N SER A 346 42.80 1.41 -14.32
CA SER A 346 43.80 0.70 -13.53
C SER A 346 43.21 -0.21 -12.45
N VAL A 347 41.96 0.01 -12.00
CA VAL A 347 41.33 -0.79 -10.93
C VAL A 347 40.68 -2.08 -11.44
N LEU A 348 40.23 -2.11 -12.70
CA LEU A 348 39.68 -3.30 -13.36
C LEU A 348 40.73 -4.04 -14.22
N GLY A 349 42.01 -3.82 -13.97
CA GLY A 349 43.16 -4.36 -14.71
C GLY A 349 43.34 -5.89 -14.66
N GLY A 350 42.32 -6.65 -15.06
CA GLY A 350 42.45 -7.95 -15.70
C GLY A 350 42.23 -7.73 -17.19
N SER A 351 43.32 -7.78 -17.96
CA SER A 351 43.36 -7.52 -19.39
C SER A 351 42.35 -8.38 -20.16
N VAL A 352 41.29 -7.76 -20.67
CA VAL A 352 40.48 -8.33 -21.75
C VAL A 352 40.63 -7.41 -22.96
N CYS A 353 41.56 -7.78 -23.83
CA CYS A 353 41.65 -7.23 -25.17
C CYS A 353 40.40 -7.66 -25.95
N PHE A 354 39.57 -6.71 -26.36
CA PHE A 354 38.62 -6.94 -27.44
C PHE A 354 39.38 -6.89 -28.77
N ASN A 355 39.36 -8.02 -29.48
CA ASN A 355 39.66 -8.14 -30.90
C ASN A 355 38.38 -8.55 -31.62
#